data_AF-A0A9W5EB34-F1
#
_entry.id   AF-A0A9W5EB34-F1
#
_cell.length_a   1.000
_cell.length_b   1.000
_cell.length_c   1.000
_cell.angle_alpha   90.00
_cell.angle_beta   90.00
_cell.angle_gamma   90.00
#
_symmetry.space_group_name_H-M   'P 1'
#
loop_
_entity.id
_entity.type
_entity.pdbx_description
1 polymer ?
#
loop_
_entity_poly.entity_id
_entity_poly.type
_entity_poly.pdbx_seq_one_letter_code
_entity_poly.pdbx_strand_id
1 'polypeptide(L)'
;MFIIPGIIKSFSYAMTYFIINDHPEYSLNQAITESRRMMDGHKMEYFILCLSFIGWFILSCITLGIGFLWLIPYFYTTSAAFYEEIAEEYYEKKI
;
A
#
# COMPACT_ATOMS: atom_id res chain seq x y z
N MET A 1 -4.55 22.20 -6.31
CA MET A 1 -4.22 20.95 -7.03
C MET A 1 -3.42 20.06 -6.07
N PHE A 2 -4.09 19.28 -5.23
CA PHE A 2 -3.42 18.39 -4.30
C PHE A 2 -3.29 17.02 -4.96
N ILE A 3 -2.15 16.74 -5.60
CA ILE A 3 -1.84 15.43 -6.20
C ILE A 3 -1.67 14.36 -5.11
N ILE A 4 -1.24 14.79 -3.92
CA ILE A 4 -0.98 13.98 -2.71
C ILE A 4 -2.22 13.17 -2.22
N PRO A 5 -3.40 13.76 -1.96
CA PRO A 5 -4.58 13.03 -1.47
C PRO A 5 -5.19 12.06 -2.49
N GLY A 6 -5.05 12.32 -3.79
CA GLY A 6 -5.54 11.41 -4.84
C GLY A 6 -4.74 10.10 -4.88
N ILE A 7 -3.42 10.21 -4.73
CA ILE A 7 -2.52 9.06 -4.65
C ILE A 7 -2.77 8.29 -3.33
N ILE A 8 -2.91 8.99 -2.19
CA ILE A 8 -3.24 8.37 -0.90
C ILE A 8 -4.58 7.60 -0.93
N LYS A 9 -5.61 8.15 -1.59
CA LYS A 9 -6.88 7.43 -1.77
C LYS A 9 -6.75 6.19 -2.66
N SER A 10 -5.89 6.25 -3.67
CA SER A 10 -5.64 5.10 -4.56
C SER A 10 -4.99 3.95 -3.78
N PHE A 11 -4.16 4.27 -2.78
CA PHE A 11 -3.55 3.27 -1.92
C PHE A 11 -4.54 2.58 -0.97
N SER A 12 -5.65 3.24 -0.59
CA SER A 12 -6.76 2.56 0.09
C SER A 12 -7.42 1.47 -0.74
N TYR A 13 -7.21 1.47 -2.06
CA TYR A 13 -7.62 0.35 -2.91
C TYR A 13 -6.49 -0.67 -3.10
N ALA A 14 -5.22 -0.27 -2.96
CA ALA A 14 -4.10 -1.19 -3.04
C ALA A 14 -4.14 -2.24 -1.92
N MET A 15 -4.52 -1.83 -0.70
CA MET A 15 -4.67 -2.77 0.42
C MET A 15 -5.91 -3.66 0.34
N THR A 16 -6.91 -3.28 -0.46
CA THR A 16 -8.09 -4.12 -0.71
C THR A 16 -7.70 -5.46 -1.34
N TYR A 17 -6.65 -5.49 -2.18
CA TYR A 17 -6.16 -6.73 -2.78
C TYR A 17 -5.64 -7.74 -1.75
N PHE A 18 -4.90 -7.27 -0.74
CA PHE A 18 -4.39 -8.13 0.33
C PHE A 18 -5.52 -8.63 1.23
N ILE A 19 -6.48 -7.76 1.57
CA ILE A 19 -7.64 -8.14 2.42
C ILE A 19 -8.54 -9.17 1.74
N ILE A 20 -8.79 -9.06 0.43
CA ILE A 20 -9.59 -10.07 -0.29
C ILE A 20 -8.86 -11.41 -0.32
N ASN A 21 -7.53 -11.40 -0.37
CA ASN A 21 -6.73 -12.62 -0.35
C ASN A 21 -6.79 -13.31 1.02
N ASP A 22 -6.76 -12.55 2.12
CA ASP A 22 -6.85 -13.09 3.48
C ASP A 22 -8.28 -13.46 3.89
N HIS A 23 -9.26 -12.69 3.42
CA HIS A 23 -10.69 -12.84 3.71
C HIS A 23 -11.49 -12.99 2.41
N PRO A 24 -11.43 -14.15 1.73
CA PRO A 24 -12.17 -14.38 0.50
C PRO A 24 -13.70 -14.33 0.68
N GLU A 25 -14.18 -14.40 1.93
CA GLU A 25 -15.58 -14.25 2.32
C GLU A 25 -16.09 -12.79 2.24
N TYR A 26 -15.20 -11.79 2.16
CA TYR A 26 -15.60 -10.38 2.12
C TYR A 26 -16.10 -9.98 0.73
N SER A 27 -17.25 -9.31 0.69
CA SER A 27 -17.69 -8.60 -0.52
C SER A 27 -16.72 -7.45 -0.85
N LEU A 28 -16.59 -7.09 -2.13
CA LEU A 28 -15.70 -6.02 -2.59
C LEU A 28 -15.87 -4.72 -1.77
N ASN A 29 -17.12 -4.35 -1.45
CA ASN A 29 -17.43 -3.17 -0.65
C ASN A 29 -17.00 -3.32 0.82
N GLN A 30 -17.07 -4.52 1.38
CA GLN A 30 -16.60 -4.81 2.74
C GLN A 30 -15.08 -4.73 2.79
N ALA A 31 -14.38 -5.33 1.83
CA ALA A 31 -12.92 -5.26 1.75
C ALA A 31 -12.40 -3.81 1.59
N ILE A 32 -13.06 -2.98 0.76
CA ILE A 32 -12.71 -1.55 0.62
C ILE A 32 -12.94 -0.79 1.93
N THR A 33 -14.03 -1.11 2.63
CA THR A 33 -14.37 -0.44 3.90
C THR A 33 -13.37 -0.81 4.99
N GLU A 34 -13.02 -2.09 5.10
CA GLU A 34 -12.04 -2.58 6.06
C GLU A 34 -10.65 -2.04 5.74
N SER A 35 -10.25 -2.02 4.45
CA SER A 35 -9.01 -1.41 4.00
C SER A 35 -8.89 0.05 4.40
N ARG A 36 -9.97 0.82 4.26
CA ARG A 36 -10.00 2.22 4.68
C ARG A 36 -9.84 2.37 6.19
N ARG A 37 -10.42 1.47 6.97
CA ARG A 37 -10.33 1.47 8.45
C ARG A 37 -8.93 1.10 8.91
N MET A 38 -8.33 0.04 8.35
CA MET A 38 -6.96 -0.37 8.65
C MET A 38 -5.95 0.74 8.32
N MET A 39 -6.16 1.46 7.22
CA MET A 39 -5.29 2.58 6.85
C MET A 39 -5.56 3.87 7.62
N ASP A 40 -6.57 3.93 8.48
CA ASP A 40 -6.88 5.15 9.23
C ASP A 40 -5.87 5.33 10.38
N GLY A 41 -4.98 6.32 10.23
CA GLY A 41 -3.78 6.49 11.06
C GLY A 41 -2.49 6.31 10.26
N HIS A 42 -2.43 5.28 9.42
CA HIS A 42 -1.20 4.90 8.68
C HIS A 42 -1.11 5.47 7.25
N LYS A 43 -2.12 6.23 6.77
CA LYS A 43 -2.11 6.89 5.44
C LYS A 43 -0.86 7.73 5.19
N MET A 44 -0.36 8.42 6.21
CA MET A 44 0.83 9.27 6.09
C MET A 44 2.12 8.46 6.04
N GLU A 45 2.21 7.38 6.82
CA GLU A 45 3.35 6.45 6.78
C GLU A 45 3.49 5.82 5.40
N TYR A 46 2.38 5.33 4.83
CA TYR A 46 2.36 4.79 3.47
C TYR A 46 2.73 5.83 2.42
N PHE A 47 2.36 7.11 2.62
CA PHE A 47 2.76 8.19 1.73
C PHE A 47 4.27 8.44 1.79
N ILE A 48 4.87 8.46 2.98
CA ILE A 48 6.32 8.60 3.17
C ILE A 48 7.05 7.40 2.56
N LEU A 49 6.51 6.19 2.73
CA LEU A 49 7.01 4.98 2.11
C LEU A 49 7.06 5.16 0.59
N CYS A 50 5.95 5.55 -0.05
CA CYS A 50 5.93 5.82 -1.49
C CYS A 50 6.89 6.94 -1.92
N LEU A 51 7.05 7.99 -1.10
CA LEU A 51 7.99 9.06 -1.36
C LEU A 51 9.44 8.54 -1.35
N SER A 52 9.78 7.59 -0.48
CA SER A 52 11.11 6.97 -0.48
C SER A 52 11.39 6.22 -1.79
N PHE A 53 10.36 5.62 -2.40
CA PHE A 53 10.46 4.93 -3.68
C PHE A 53 10.60 5.89 -4.87
N ILE A 54 10.20 7.16 -4.75
CA ILE A 54 10.25 8.09 -5.89
C ILE A 54 11.67 8.28 -6.44
N GLY A 55 12.68 8.26 -5.55
CA GLY A 55 14.09 8.31 -5.96
C GLY A 55 14.50 7.08 -6.78
N TRP A 56 14.02 5.90 -6.39
CA TRP A 56 14.24 4.66 -7.12
C TRP A 56 13.50 4.61 -8.45
N PHE A 57 12.29 5.17 -8.53
CA PHE A 57 11.55 5.34 -9.79
C PHE A 57 12.34 6.23 -10.77
N ILE A 58 12.87 7.36 -10.30
CA ILE A 58 13.70 8.26 -11.12
C ILE A 58 14.97 7.54 -11.59
N LEU A 59 15.66 6.83 -10.69
CA LEU A 59 16.86 6.06 -11.03
C LEU A 59 16.56 4.95 -12.05
N SER A 60 15.41 4.28 -11.92
CA SER A 60 14.95 3.26 -12.86
C SER A 60 14.66 3.83 -14.24
N CYS A 61 14.08 5.04 -14.33
CA CYS A 61 13.90 5.74 -15.60
C CYS A 61 15.23 6.11 -16.26
N ILE A 62 16.23 6.55 -15.48
CA ILE A 62 17.56 6.91 -15.99
C ILE A 62 18.29 5.68 -16.57
N THR A 63 18.07 4.50 -15.99
CA THR A 63 18.66 3.23 -16.46
C THR A 63 17.92 2.61 -17.66
N LEU A 64 17.16 3.41 -18.43
CA LEU A 64 16.29 2.94 -19.53
C LEU A 64 15.25 1.89 -19.10
N GLY A 65 14.85 1.90 -17.83
CA GLY A 65 13.84 1.01 -17.27
C GLY A 65 14.37 -0.32 -16.75
N ILE A 66 15.69 -0.58 -16.79
CA ILE A 66 16.28 -1.81 -16.22
C ILE A 66 16.06 -1.85 -14.70
N GLY A 67 16.14 -0.70 -14.03
CA GLY A 67 15.87 -0.59 -12.59
C GLY A 67 14.49 -1.11 -12.17
N PHE A 68 13.49 -1.11 -13.07
CA PHE A 68 12.15 -1.62 -12.76
C PHE A 68 12.12 -3.11 -12.44
N LEU A 69 13.06 -3.90 -12.99
CA LEU A 69 13.12 -5.34 -12.74
C LEU A 69 13.35 -5.66 -11.24
N TRP A 70 14.11 -4.81 -10.54
CA TRP A 70 14.32 -4.95 -9.09
C TRP A 70 13.33 -4.09 -8.30
N LEU A 71 12.97 -2.92 -8.82
CA LEU A 71 12.10 -1.98 -8.12
C LEU A 71 10.69 -2.54 -7.91
N ILE A 72 10.14 -3.24 -8.91
CA ILE A 72 8.79 -3.81 -8.83
C ILE A 72 8.68 -4.84 -7.69
N PRO A 73 9.46 -5.93 -7.66
CA PRO A 73 9.37 -6.92 -6.58
C PRO A 73 9.75 -6.31 -5.22
N TYR A 74 10.68 -5.35 -5.19
CA TYR A 74 11.02 -4.63 -3.96
C TYR A 74 9.82 -3.82 -3.44
N PHE A 75 9.16 -3.04 -4.30
CA PHE A 75 7.97 -2.28 -3.95
C PHE A 75 6.83 -3.17 -3.46
N TYR A 76 6.52 -4.26 -4.16
CA TYR A 76 5.47 -5.19 -3.74
C TYR A 76 5.78 -5.85 -2.39
N THR A 77 7.03 -6.28 -2.17
CA THR A 77 7.44 -6.88 -0.90
C THR A 77 7.29 -5.87 0.25
N THR A 78 7.70 -4.63 0.02
CA THR A 78 7.58 -3.57 1.02
C THR A 78 6.12 -3.20 1.30
N SER A 79 5.26 -3.15 0.28
CA SER A 79 3.82 -2.96 0.47
C SER A 79 3.17 -4.12 1.24
N ALA A 80 3.59 -5.36 0.98
CA ALA A 80 3.09 -6.54 1.70
C ALA A 80 3.52 -6.54 3.17
N ALA A 81 4.80 -6.24 3.46
CA ALA A 81 5.28 -6.12 4.83
C ALA A 81 4.55 -5.00 5.60
N PHE A 82 4.31 -3.86 4.95
CA PHE A 82 3.53 -2.78 5.54
C PHE A 82 2.09 -3.20 5.82
N TYR A 83 1.47 -3.97 4.91
CA TYR A 83 0.13 -4.51 5.12
C TYR A 83 0.07 -5.43 6.35
N GLU A 84 1.04 -6.32 6.49
CA GLU A 84 1.11 -7.27 7.61
C GLU A 84 1.22 -6.53 8.95
N GLU A 85 2.07 -5.51 9.03
CA GLU A 85 2.24 -4.68 10.23
C GLU A 85 0.95 -3.96 10.63
N ILE A 86 0.28 -3.29 9.68
CA ILE A 86 -0.99 -2.60 9.99
C ILE A 86 -2.14 -3.59 10.27
N ALA A 87 -2.10 -4.79 9.68
CA ALA A 87 -3.08 -5.83 9.90
C ALA A 87 -2.96 -6.38 11.32
N GLU A 88 -1.74 -6.74 11.74
CA GLU A 88 -1.47 -7.17 13.11
C GLU A 88 -1.96 -6.13 14.13
N GLU A 89 -1.58 -4.87 13.98
CA GLU A 89 -2.03 -3.80 14.89
C GLU A 89 -3.57 -3.66 14.90
N TYR A 90 -4.20 -3.77 13.72
CA TYR A 90 -5.65 -3.66 13.59
C TYR A 90 -6.40 -4.82 14.28
N TYR A 91 -5.94 -6.07 14.09
CA TYR A 91 -6.54 -7.23 14.73
C TYR A 91 -6.24 -7.30 16.23
N GLU A 92 -5.06 -6.87 16.68
CA GLU A 92 -4.71 -6.78 18.11
C GLU A 92 -5.62 -5.79 18.83
N LYS A 93 -5.87 -4.60 18.26
CA LYS A 93 -6.81 -3.61 18.81
C LYS A 93 -8.27 -4.08 18.84
N LYS A 94 -8.62 -5.12 18.10
CA LYS A 94 -10.00 -5.65 17.99
C LYS A 94 -10.30 -6.72 19.05
N ILE A 95 -9.27 -7.27 19.71
CA ILE A 95 -9.36 -8.22 20.84
C ILE A 95 -9.56 -7.45 22.14
#